data_AF-A0A4Y8WW52-F1
#
_entry.id   AF-A0A4Y8WW52-F1
#
_cell.length_a   1.000
_cell.length_b   1.000
_cell.length_c   1.000
_cell.angle_alpha   90.00
_cell.angle_beta   90.00
_cell.angle_gamma   90.00
#
_symmetry.space_group_name_H-M   'P 1'
#
loop_
_entity.id
_entity.type
_entity.pdbx_description
1 polymer ?
#
loop_
_entity_poly.entity_id
_entity_poly.type
_entity_poly.pdbx_seq_one_letter_code
_entity_poly.pdbx_strand_id
1 'polypeptide(L)'
;MSIRVYEGPAFGAPADVVSARYGREPLVRVALPDREDVDAMACRWSASHVLVAWQDVPGGPMLQAWVPGEWVQRIDPDAARWRPPAGRDPMPWRDH
;
A
#
# COMPACT_ATOMS: atom_id res chain seq x y z
N MET A 1 2.57 -5.84 -17.62
CA MET A 1 3.01 -4.72 -16.76
C MET A 1 3.84 -5.31 -15.64
N SER A 2 5.09 -4.87 -15.47
CA SER A 2 5.93 -5.30 -14.35
C SER A 2 5.65 -4.39 -13.14
N ILE A 3 5.51 -4.96 -11.95
CA ILE A 3 5.32 -4.19 -10.71
C ILE A 3 6.71 -3.70 -10.26
N ARG A 4 6.83 -2.41 -9.92
CA ARG A 4 8.09 -1.85 -9.42
C ARG A 4 8.43 -2.43 -8.05
N VAL A 5 9.72 -2.71 -7.82
CA VAL A 5 10.25 -3.17 -6.53
C VAL A 5 11.36 -2.22 -6.13
N TYR A 6 11.22 -1.59 -4.96
CA TYR A 6 12.28 -0.83 -4.31
C TYR A 6 13.05 -1.76 -3.37
N GLU A 7 14.38 -1.64 -3.36
CA GLU A 7 15.28 -2.39 -2.46
C GLU A 7 15.03 -3.91 -2.43
N GLY A 8 14.84 -4.49 -3.62
CA GLY A 8 14.47 -5.90 -3.76
C GLY A 8 15.55 -6.92 -3.35
N PRO A 9 15.18 -8.21 -3.33
CA PRO A 9 13.88 -8.75 -3.72
C PRO A 9 12.78 -8.53 -2.66
N ALA A 10 11.54 -8.31 -3.10
CA ALA A 10 10.40 -8.09 -2.20
C ALA A 10 10.05 -9.33 -1.36
N PHE A 11 10.26 -10.52 -1.92
CA PHE A 11 10.03 -11.82 -1.27
C PHE A 11 10.82 -12.91 -2.01
N GLY A 12 11.12 -14.01 -1.32
CA GLY A 12 11.83 -15.15 -1.90
C GLY A 12 10.92 -16.09 -2.68
N ALA A 13 9.73 -16.40 -2.15
CA ALA A 13 8.72 -17.23 -2.78
C ALA A 13 7.31 -16.63 -2.66
N PRO A 14 6.38 -16.91 -3.60
CA PRO A 14 5.01 -16.43 -3.51
C PRO A 14 4.27 -16.88 -2.24
N ALA A 15 4.65 -18.01 -1.66
CA ALA A 15 4.09 -18.53 -0.42
C ALA A 15 4.40 -17.65 0.81
N ASP A 16 5.40 -16.79 0.72
CA ASP A 16 5.80 -15.86 1.79
C ASP A 16 4.93 -14.59 1.82
N VAL A 17 4.00 -14.45 0.87
CA VAL A 17 3.18 -13.25 0.71
C VAL A 17 1.80 -13.46 1.33
N VAL A 18 1.45 -12.57 2.25
CA VAL A 18 0.12 -12.47 2.84
C VAL A 18 -0.63 -11.33 2.18
N SER A 19 -1.95 -11.46 2.05
CA SER A 19 -2.82 -10.44 1.46
C SER A 19 -3.79 -9.87 2.50
N ALA A 20 -4.07 -8.58 2.41
CA ALA A 20 -5.24 -8.00 3.06
C ALA A 20 -6.52 -8.66 2.55
N ARG A 21 -7.55 -8.71 3.40
CA ARG A 21 -8.89 -9.09 2.95
C ARG A 21 -9.39 -8.04 1.96
N TYR A 22 -9.98 -8.50 0.86
CA TYR A 22 -10.55 -7.60 -0.15
C TYR A 22 -11.53 -6.62 0.49
N GLY A 23 -11.34 -5.34 0.20
CA GLY A 23 -12.16 -4.26 0.75
C GLY A 23 -11.68 -3.74 2.11
N ARG A 24 -10.65 -4.34 2.68
CA ARG A 24 -10.10 -4.04 4.01
C ARG A 24 -8.59 -3.89 3.92
N GLU A 25 -8.11 -3.23 2.87
CA GLU A 25 -6.71 -2.85 2.72
C GLU A 25 -6.41 -1.62 3.59
N PRO A 26 -5.43 -1.69 4.50
CA PRO A 26 -5.08 -0.56 5.35
C PRO A 26 -4.66 0.71 4.58
N LEU A 27 -5.12 1.87 5.04
CA LEU A 27 -4.62 3.16 4.55
C LEU A 27 -3.25 3.48 5.14
N VAL A 28 -2.29 3.79 4.26
CA VAL A 28 -0.88 4.04 4.62
C VAL A 28 -0.33 5.24 3.87
N ARG A 29 0.70 5.87 4.44
CA ARG A 29 1.61 6.82 3.77
C ARG A 29 2.95 6.14 3.54
N VAL A 30 3.53 6.35 2.36
CA VAL A 30 4.76 5.70 1.92
C VAL A 30 5.77 6.76 1.51
N ALA A 31 6.94 6.76 2.15
CA ALA A 31 8.07 7.58 1.72
C ALA A 31 8.75 6.95 0.52
N LEU A 32 8.75 7.62 -0.63
CA LEU A 32 9.38 7.13 -1.85
C LEU A 32 10.60 8.00 -2.21
N PRO A 33 11.72 7.42 -2.67
CA PRO A 33 12.95 8.19 -2.89
C PRO A 33 12.89 9.09 -4.13
N ASP A 34 11.95 8.85 -5.03
CA ASP A 34 11.85 9.52 -6.33
C ASP A 34 10.67 10.50 -6.44
N ARG A 35 9.94 10.74 -5.34
CA ARG A 35 8.77 11.64 -5.29
C ARG A 35 8.41 12.02 -3.86
N GLU A 36 7.43 12.92 -3.72
CA GLU A 36 6.79 13.16 -2.43
C GLU A 36 6.06 11.90 -1.94
N ASP A 37 5.96 11.76 -0.62
CA ASP A 37 5.21 10.70 0.05
C ASP A 37 3.82 10.48 -0.56
N VAL A 38 3.50 9.22 -0.83
CA VAL A 38 2.20 8.83 -1.41
C VAL A 38 1.31 8.19 -0.38
N ASP A 39 0.02 8.54 -0.41
CA ASP A 39 -1.01 7.85 0.34
C ASP A 39 -1.54 6.69 -0.50
N ALA A 40 -1.64 5.51 0.10
CA ALA A 40 -1.89 4.26 -0.61
C ALA A 40 -2.67 3.27 0.25
N MET A 41 -3.15 2.20 -0.39
CA MET A 41 -3.63 0.99 0.27
C MET A 41 -2.49 -0.03 0.40
N ALA A 42 -2.31 -0.61 1.58
CA ALA A 42 -1.44 -1.76 1.78
C ALA A 42 -2.18 -3.06 1.39
N CYS A 43 -1.90 -3.60 0.22
CA CYS A 43 -2.65 -4.73 -0.34
C CYS A 43 -2.09 -6.09 0.06
N ARG A 44 -0.76 -6.22 0.11
CA ARG A 44 -0.04 -7.46 0.43
C ARG A 44 1.25 -7.15 1.16
N TRP A 45 1.82 -8.13 1.83
CA TRP A 45 3.11 -7.97 2.50
C TRP A 45 3.86 -9.29 2.59
N SER A 46 5.18 -9.18 2.62
CA SER A 46 6.12 -10.23 3.04
C SER A 46 6.71 -9.85 4.41
N ALA A 47 7.75 -10.56 4.85
CA ALA A 47 8.47 -10.19 6.07
C ALA A 47 9.17 -8.83 5.98
N SER A 48 9.56 -8.37 4.78
CA SER A 48 10.36 -7.15 4.60
C SER A 48 9.70 -6.07 3.75
N HIS A 49 8.71 -6.42 2.93
CA HIS A 49 8.11 -5.47 1.98
C HIS A 49 6.59 -5.45 2.05
N VAL A 50 6.01 -4.34 1.61
CA VAL A 50 4.58 -4.14 1.44
C VAL A 50 4.30 -3.79 -0.01
N LEU A 51 3.31 -4.47 -0.61
CA LEU A 51 2.73 -4.08 -1.88
C LEU A 51 1.70 -2.99 -1.61
N VAL A 52 2.01 -1.77 -2.06
CA VAL A 52 1.12 -0.62 -1.94
C VAL A 52 0.47 -0.29 -3.27
N ALA A 53 -0.76 0.20 -3.23
CA ALA A 53 -1.53 0.59 -4.41
C ALA A 53 -2.17 1.97 -4.22
N TRP A 54 -2.00 2.86 -5.19
CA TRP A 54 -2.52 4.22 -5.16
C TRP A 54 -2.86 4.74 -6.56
N GLN A 55 -3.45 5.93 -6.65
CA GLN A 55 -3.65 6.65 -7.91
C GLN A 55 -2.98 8.02 -7.80
N ASP A 56 -2.16 8.41 -8.77
CA ASP A 56 -1.57 9.75 -8.83
C ASP A 56 -2.65 10.83 -9.11
N VAL A 57 -3.74 10.45 -9.80
CA VAL A 57 -4.90 11.32 -10.06
C VAL A 57 -6.21 10.58 -9.78
N PRO A 58 -7.24 11.25 -9.23
CA PRO A 58 -8.54 10.61 -9.00
C PRO A 58 -9.13 9.99 -10.27
N GLY A 59 -9.48 8.70 -10.21
CA GLY A 59 -10.03 7.96 -11.36
C GLY A 59 -8.98 7.51 -12.39
N GLY A 60 -7.69 7.78 -12.16
CA GLY A 60 -6.59 7.30 -12.97
C GLY A 60 -6.29 5.80 -12.78
N PRO A 61 -5.29 5.26 -13.52
CA PRO A 61 -4.87 3.89 -13.33
C PRO A 61 -4.31 3.66 -11.92
N MET A 62 -4.56 2.46 -11.38
CA MET A 62 -3.98 2.05 -10.10
C MET A 62 -2.49 1.74 -10.32
N LEU A 63 -1.63 2.48 -9.65
CA LEU A 63 -0.19 2.23 -9.58
C LEU A 63 0.09 1.27 -8.44
N GLN A 64 1.15 0.47 -8.59
CA GLN A 64 1.55 -0.52 -7.61
C GLN A 64 3.07 -0.57 -7.48
N ALA A 65 3.55 -0.73 -6.25
CA ALA A 65 4.95 -0.98 -5.97
C ALA A 65 5.12 -1.82 -4.71
N TRP A 66 6.14 -2.67 -4.71
CA TRP A 66 6.70 -3.24 -3.49
C TRP A 66 7.73 -2.28 -2.90
N VAL A 67 7.55 -1.95 -1.63
CA VAL A 67 8.43 -1.05 -0.87
C VAL A 67 8.87 -1.69 0.45
N PRO A 68 10.05 -1.35 1.00
CA PRO A 68 10.42 -1.74 2.36
C PRO A 68 9.33 -1.38 3.36
N GLY A 69 9.03 -2.30 4.29
CA GLY A 69 8.00 -2.10 5.30
C GLY A 69 8.28 -0.90 6.21
N GLU A 70 9.55 -0.57 6.42
CA GLU A 70 9.97 0.59 7.23
C GLU A 70 9.63 1.94 6.58
N TRP A 71 9.34 1.97 5.28
CA TRP A 71 8.88 3.19 4.60
C TRP A 71 7.37 3.41 4.73
N VAL A 72 6.65 2.44 5.29
CA VAL A 72 5.19 2.41 5.31
C VAL A 72 4.67 2.74 6.69
N GLN A 73 3.92 3.83 6.78
CA GLN A 73 3.25 4.25 8.00
C GLN A 73 1.74 4.16 7.85
N ARG A 74 1.03 3.51 8.78
CA ARG A 74 -0.44 3.59 8.81
C ARG A 74 -0.89 5.01 9.13
N ILE A 75 -1.93 5.48 8.45
CA ILE A 75 -2.49 6.81 8.65
C ILE A 75 -3.99 6.76 8.93
N ASP A 76 -4.48 7.80 9.59
CA ASP A 76 -5.91 8.03 9.79
C ASP A 76 -6.53 8.59 8.48
N PRO A 77 -7.75 8.18 8.09
CA PRO A 77 -8.45 8.73 6.93
C PRO A 77 -8.54 10.25 6.91
N ASP A 78 -8.62 10.90 8.07
CA ASP A 78 -8.70 12.37 8.16
C ASP A 78 -7.37 13.05 7.81
N ALA A 79 -6.25 12.34 7.94
CA ALA A 79 -4.90 12.82 7.58
C ALA A 79 -4.52 12.48 6.12
N ALA A 80 -5.39 11.76 5.41
CA ALA A 80 -5.12 11.28 4.07
C ALA A 80 -5.39 12.34 3.00
N ARG A 81 -4.38 12.56 2.15
CA ARG A 81 -4.42 13.39 0.94
C ARG A 81 -5.08 12.68 -0.23
N TRP A 82 -5.07 11.34 -0.21
CA TRP A 82 -5.74 10.49 -1.17
C TRP A 82 -6.81 9.64 -0.48
N ARG A 83 -7.92 9.40 -1.18
CA ARG A 83 -9.01 8.54 -0.72
C ARG A 83 -9.08 7.28 -1.57
N PRO A 84 -9.21 6.09 -0.95
CA PRO A 84 -9.36 4.85 -1.70
C PRO A 84 -10.68 4.82 -2.47
N PRO A 85 -10.80 3.94 -3.48
CA PRO A 85 -12.05 3.73 -4.19
C PRO A 85 -13.23 3.41 -3.25
N ALA A 86 -14.45 3.73 -3.68
CA ALA A 86 -15.65 3.48 -2.90
C ALA A 86 -15.79 1.99 -2.51
N GLY A 87 -16.34 1.73 -1.31
CA GLY A 87 -16.54 0.37 -0.79
C GLY A 87 -15.31 -0.25 -0.11
N ARG A 88 -14.24 0.53 0.11
CA ARG A 88 -13.08 0.13 0.93
C ARG A 88 -13.22 0.66 2.36
N ASP A 89 -12.93 -0.19 3.34
CA ASP A 89 -12.73 0.16 4.75
C ASP A 89 -11.27 0.57 4.96
N PRO A 90 -10.98 1.86 5.20
CA PRO A 90 -9.61 2.35 5.30
C PRO A 90 -8.95 2.06 6.65
N MET A 91 -9.71 1.62 7.67
CA MET A 91 -9.21 1.37 9.03
C MET A 91 -9.61 -0.01 9.58
N PRO A 92 -9.32 -1.10 8.85
CA PRO A 92 -9.79 -2.44 9.21
C PRO A 92 -9.22 -3.00 10.52
N TRP A 93 -8.22 -2.33 11.09
CA TRP A 93 -7.58 -2.69 12.36
C TRP A 93 -8.18 -1.98 13.57
N ARG A 94 -9.13 -1.04 13.39
CA ARG A 94 -9.81 -0.36 14.49
C ARG A 94 -11.06 -1.09 14.98
N ASP A 95 -11.58 -2.04 14.22
CA ASP A 95 -12.66 -2.91 14.68
C ASP A 95 -12.09 -3.92 15.70
N HIS A 96 -12.20 -3.57 16.99
CA HIS A 96 -11.94 -4.42 18.15
C HIS A 96 -13.18 -4.46 19.04
#